data_AF-A0A117NAI4-F1
#
_entry.id   AF-A0A117NAI4-F1
#
_cell.length_a   1.000
_cell.length_b   1.000
_cell.length_c   1.000
_cell.angle_alpha   90.00
_cell.angle_beta   90.00
_cell.angle_gamma   90.00
#
_symmetry.space_group_name_H-M   'P 1'
#
loop_
_entity.id
_entity.type
_entity.pdbx_description
1 polymer ?
#
loop_
_entity_poly.entity_id
_entity_poly.type
_entity_poly.pdbx_seq_one_letter_code
_entity_poly.pdbx_strand_id
1 'polypeptide(L)'
;MIHPVTSDNPRTVQLQEDLRAFSGDTNLSVSQTHALGYDSVKLIALAIEKAGTVDNPDALNTAFQEIKGYQPTFGQAAFTLSFGADKHIAADSSCGLAFAVFGKENTLTGSWADYQPTC
;
A
#
# COMPACT_ATOMS: atom_id res chain seq x y z
N MET A 1 7.63 -4.06 -9.81
CA MET A 1 7.96 -2.86 -9.01
C MET A 1 7.28 -3.04 -7.66
N ILE A 2 8.03 -3.15 -6.56
CA ILE A 2 7.48 -3.50 -5.25
C ILE A 2 7.94 -2.45 -4.24
N HIS A 3 7.00 -1.91 -3.47
CA HIS A 3 7.28 -1.02 -2.35
C HIS A 3 7.25 -1.88 -1.09
N PRO A 4 8.36 -2.03 -0.36
CA PRO A 4 8.50 -3.09 0.64
C PRO A 4 7.58 -2.84 1.84
N VAL A 5 7.09 -3.91 2.43
CA VAL A 5 6.53 -3.90 3.79
C VAL A 5 7.70 -3.72 4.76
N THR A 6 7.65 -2.68 5.61
CA THR A 6 8.73 -2.32 6.54
C THR A 6 8.18 -1.91 7.90
N SER A 7 8.90 -2.23 8.97
CA SER A 7 8.57 -1.78 10.33
C SER A 7 8.68 -0.27 10.52
N ASP A 8 9.36 0.43 9.62
CA ASP A 8 9.50 1.89 9.66
C ASP A 8 8.19 2.60 9.28
N ASN A 9 7.28 1.91 8.60
CA ASN A 9 5.96 2.43 8.27
C ASN A 9 4.95 2.04 9.37
N PRO A 10 4.38 3.01 10.12
CA PRO A 10 3.44 2.70 11.19
C PRO A 10 2.16 1.99 10.68
N ARG A 11 1.79 2.19 9.41
CA ARG A 11 0.63 1.51 8.79
C ARG A 11 0.91 0.02 8.56
N THR A 12 2.15 -0.35 8.25
CA THR A 12 2.58 -1.75 8.20
C THR A 12 2.45 -2.41 9.58
N VAL A 13 2.96 -1.73 10.61
CA VAL A 13 2.93 -2.24 11.99
C VAL A 13 1.48 -2.46 12.44
N GLN A 14 0.61 -1.47 12.22
CA GLN A 14 -0.81 -1.58 12.54
C GLN A 14 -1.48 -2.75 11.82
N LEU A 15 -1.24 -2.92 10.51
CA LEU A 15 -1.81 -4.04 9.77
C LEU A 15 -1.35 -5.40 10.32
N GLN A 16 -0.10 -5.51 10.77
CA GLN A 16 0.39 -6.73 11.38
C GLN A 16 -0.34 -7.05 12.69
N GLU A 17 -0.53 -6.04 13.54
CA GLU A 17 -1.28 -6.19 14.80
C GLU A 17 -2.73 -6.59 14.54
N ASP A 18 -3.40 -5.92 13.59
CA ASP A 18 -4.78 -6.21 13.22
C ASP A 18 -4.95 -7.64 12.71
N LEU A 19 -4.05 -8.11 11.84
CA LEU A 19 -4.12 -9.46 11.29
C LEU A 19 -3.84 -10.54 12.35
N ARG A 20 -2.90 -10.30 13.27
CA ARG A 20 -2.63 -11.21 14.40
C ARG A 20 -3.83 -11.27 15.34
N ALA A 21 -4.44 -10.13 15.64
CA ALA A 21 -5.64 -10.06 16.48
C ALA A 21 -6.82 -10.80 15.83
N PHE A 22 -7.00 -10.64 14.51
CA PHE A 22 -8.06 -11.29 13.76
C PHE A 22 -7.86 -12.81 13.64
N SER A 23 -6.64 -13.26 13.32
CA SER A 23 -6.36 -14.68 13.08
C SER A 23 -6.11 -15.49 14.35
N GLY A 24 -5.70 -14.83 15.44
CA GLY A 24 -5.19 -15.48 16.64
C GLY A 24 -3.76 -16.04 16.50
N ASP A 25 -3.13 -15.92 15.33
CA ASP A 25 -1.75 -16.33 15.09
C ASP A 25 -0.79 -15.19 15.42
N THR A 26 -0.14 -15.27 16.58
CA THR A 26 0.83 -14.27 17.05
C THR A 26 2.11 -14.22 16.22
N ASN A 27 2.39 -15.25 15.41
CA ASN A 27 3.58 -15.33 14.55
C ASN A 27 3.33 -14.81 13.13
N LEU A 28 2.09 -14.45 12.80
CA LEU A 28 1.77 -13.92 11.47
C LEU A 28 2.62 -12.69 11.16
N SER A 29 3.21 -12.67 9.97
CA SER A 29 3.93 -11.51 9.45
C SER A 29 3.23 -10.96 8.21
N VAL A 30 3.17 -9.64 8.10
CA VAL A 30 2.59 -8.98 6.92
C VAL A 30 3.48 -9.27 5.73
N SER A 31 2.87 -9.80 4.67
CA SER A 31 3.50 -9.96 3.37
C SER A 31 3.11 -8.79 2.48
N GLN A 32 3.82 -8.64 1.35
CA GLN A 32 3.45 -7.64 0.36
C GLN A 32 2.00 -7.81 -0.13
N THR A 33 1.56 -9.06 -0.29
CA THR A 33 0.20 -9.37 -0.75
C THR A 33 -0.86 -8.95 0.26
N HIS A 34 -0.59 -9.10 1.56
CA HIS A 34 -1.48 -8.60 2.62
C HIS A 34 -1.64 -7.08 2.52
N ALA A 35 -0.54 -6.35 2.42
CA ALA A 35 -0.55 -4.88 2.33
C ALA A 35 -1.28 -4.39 1.07
N LEU A 36 -0.93 -4.91 -0.10
CA LEU A 36 -1.56 -4.54 -1.37
C LEU A 36 -3.06 -4.83 -1.38
N GLY A 37 -3.49 -5.99 -0.89
CA GLY A 37 -4.90 -6.35 -0.81
C GLY A 37 -5.67 -5.44 0.16
N TYR A 38 -5.11 -5.19 1.34
CA TYR A 38 -5.72 -4.31 2.34
C TYR A 38 -5.89 -2.87 1.82
N ASP A 39 -4.83 -2.28 1.28
CA ASP A 39 -4.86 -0.90 0.78
C ASP A 39 -5.80 -0.76 -0.42
N SER A 40 -5.88 -1.76 -1.30
CA SER A 40 -6.83 -1.75 -2.42
C SER A 40 -8.27 -1.64 -1.95
N VAL A 41 -8.66 -2.45 -0.95
CA VAL A 41 -10.03 -2.41 -0.38
C VAL A 41 -10.27 -1.10 0.37
N LYS A 42 -9.28 -0.58 1.11
CA LYS A 42 -9.42 0.69 1.82
C LYS A 42 -9.56 1.89 0.88
N LEU A 43 -8.86 1.90 -0.25
CA LEU A 43 -9.02 2.94 -1.27
C LEU A 43 -10.41 2.89 -1.90
N ILE A 44 -10.96 1.70 -2.16
CA ILE A 44 -12.35 1.53 -2.63
C ILE A 44 -13.34 2.06 -1.59
N ALA A 45 -13.18 1.68 -0.31
CA ALA A 45 -14.04 2.16 0.76
C ALA A 45 -14.00 3.69 0.87
N LEU A 46 -12.82 4.29 0.82
CA LEU A 46 -12.64 5.75 0.86
C LEU A 46 -13.32 6.45 -0.34
N ALA A 47 -13.23 5.87 -1.54
CA ALA A 47 -13.91 6.41 -2.71
C ALA A 47 -15.44 6.35 -2.57
N ILE A 48 -15.97 5.25 -2.03
CA ILE A 48 -17.40 5.09 -1.74
C ILE A 48 -17.85 6.14 -0.71
N GLU A 49 -17.10 6.32 0.37
CA GLU A 49 -17.38 7.33 1.40
C GLU A 49 -17.42 8.75 0.82
N LYS A 50 -16.44 9.09 -0.03
CA LYS A 50 -16.36 10.38 -0.72
C LYS A 50 -17.50 10.59 -1.73
N ALA A 51 -17.83 9.56 -2.51
CA ALA A 51 -18.89 9.63 -3.52
C ALA A 51 -20.29 9.65 -2.90
N GLY A 52 -20.45 9.13 -1.67
CA GLY A 52 -21.75 8.97 -1.01
C GLY A 52 -22.66 7.94 -1.69
N THR A 53 -22.10 7.06 -2.51
CA THR A 53 -22.84 6.06 -3.29
C THR A 53 -21.94 4.90 -3.71
N VAL A 54 -22.56 3.75 -4.00
CA VAL A 54 -21.90 2.57 -4.57
C VAL A 54 -22.34 2.27 -6.01
N ASP A 55 -23.37 2.97 -6.50
CA ASP A 55 -24.08 2.61 -7.74
C ASP A 55 -23.88 3.62 -8.88
N ASN A 56 -23.11 4.70 -8.66
CA ASN A 56 -22.81 5.70 -9.68
C ASN A 56 -21.31 5.66 -10.06
N PRO A 57 -20.95 5.05 -11.20
CA PRO A 57 -19.56 4.94 -11.64
C PRO A 57 -18.85 6.28 -11.83
N ASP A 58 -19.54 7.31 -12.31
CA ASP A 58 -18.92 8.63 -12.56
C ASP A 58 -18.61 9.35 -11.25
N ALA A 59 -19.51 9.23 -10.26
CA ALA A 59 -19.27 9.77 -8.92
C ALA A 59 -18.11 9.03 -8.23
N LEU A 60 -18.05 7.71 -8.33
CA LEU A 60 -16.95 6.90 -7.82
C LEU A 60 -15.62 7.26 -8.48
N ASN A 61 -15.60 7.39 -9.80
CA ASN A 61 -14.40 7.79 -10.54
C ASN A 61 -13.90 9.17 -10.11
N THR A 62 -14.81 10.15 -9.97
CA THR A 62 -14.49 11.49 -9.45
C THR A 62 -13.89 11.40 -8.05
N ALA A 63 -14.53 10.64 -7.15
CA ALA A 63 -14.07 10.45 -5.78
C ALA A 63 -12.69 9.79 -5.70
N PHE A 64 -12.40 8.80 -6.55
CA PHE A 64 -11.07 8.19 -6.65
C PHE A 64 -10.01 9.24 -7.03
N GLN A 65 -10.29 10.07 -8.04
CA GLN A 65 -9.36 11.10 -8.52
C GLN A 65 -9.08 12.21 -7.48
N GLU A 66 -9.95 12.35 -6.48
CA GLU A 66 -9.78 13.27 -5.34
C GLU A 66 -8.97 12.67 -4.18
N ILE A 67 -8.60 11.39 -4.22
CA ILE A 67 -7.73 10.79 -3.20
C ILE A 67 -6.31 11.33 -3.37
N LYS A 68 -5.83 12.05 -2.36
CA LYS A 68 -4.49 12.64 -2.30
C LYS A 68 -3.81 12.28 -0.97
N GLY A 69 -2.51 12.02 -1.01
CA GLY A 69 -1.70 11.85 0.20
C GLY A 69 -2.07 10.61 1.03
N TYR A 70 -2.71 9.61 0.44
CA TYR A 70 -3.06 8.37 1.14
C TYR A 70 -1.78 7.62 1.52
N GLN A 71 -1.55 7.37 2.80
CA GLN A 71 -0.40 6.60 3.27
C GLN A 71 -0.75 5.10 3.27
N PRO A 72 -0.21 4.30 2.34
CA PRO A 72 -0.48 2.88 2.29
C PRO A 72 0.25 2.13 3.40
N THR A 73 -0.16 0.89 3.64
CA THR A 73 0.48 -0.07 4.56
C THR A 73 1.79 -0.65 4.03
N PHE A 74 2.27 -0.19 2.88
CA PHE A 74 3.55 -0.56 2.27
C PHE A 74 4.40 0.68 1.95
N GLY A 75 5.68 0.46 1.61
CA GLY A 75 6.61 1.56 1.38
C GLY A 75 7.05 2.23 2.69
N GLN A 76 7.89 3.25 2.57
CA GLN A 76 8.43 4.01 3.70
C GLN A 76 7.38 4.92 4.35
N ALA A 77 7.63 5.39 5.58
CA ALA A 77 6.69 6.22 6.33
C ALA A 77 6.21 7.48 5.57
N ALA A 78 7.07 8.11 4.76
CA ALA A 78 6.71 9.30 4.00
C ALA A 78 6.10 8.99 2.61
N PHE A 79 5.94 7.71 2.26
CA PHE A 79 5.38 7.33 0.97
C PHE A 79 3.87 7.51 0.95
N THR A 80 3.35 8.17 -0.09
CA THR A 80 1.92 8.41 -0.27
C THR A 80 1.45 8.07 -1.68
N LEU A 81 0.14 7.86 -1.79
CA LEU A 81 -0.59 7.63 -3.03
C LEU A 81 -1.56 8.80 -3.28
N SER A 82 -1.52 9.34 -4.49
CA SER A 82 -2.50 10.28 -5.01
C SER A 82 -2.94 9.87 -6.42
N PHE A 83 -4.23 10.01 -6.69
CA PHE A 83 -4.84 9.71 -7.98
C PHE A 83 -5.24 10.99 -8.68
N GLY A 84 -5.48 10.94 -9.98
CA GLY A 84 -5.98 12.09 -10.76
C GLY A 84 -6.43 11.64 -12.14
N ALA A 85 -7.10 12.52 -12.88
CA ALA A 85 -7.56 12.25 -14.24
C ALA A 85 -6.43 11.84 -15.20
N ASP A 86 -5.21 12.30 -14.94
CA ASP A 86 -3.98 12.00 -15.67
C ASP A 86 -3.01 11.11 -14.88
N LYS A 87 -3.39 10.67 -13.67
CA LYS A 87 -2.54 9.92 -12.74
C LYS A 87 -3.26 8.68 -12.22
N HIS A 88 -3.12 7.60 -12.97
CA HIS A 88 -3.62 6.28 -12.57
C HIS A 88 -2.55 5.40 -11.90
N ILE A 89 -1.26 5.77 -12.02
CA ILE A 89 -0.19 5.20 -11.19
C ILE A 89 -0.11 6.06 -9.93
N ALA A 90 -0.70 5.56 -8.85
CA ALA A 90 -1.02 6.36 -7.68
C ALA A 90 0.20 6.90 -6.91
N ALA A 91 1.37 6.27 -7.03
CA ALA A 91 2.56 6.65 -6.25
C ALA A 91 2.93 8.13 -6.42
N ASP A 92 3.10 8.86 -5.32
CA ASP A 92 3.53 10.26 -5.32
C ASP A 92 5.03 10.44 -5.52
N SER A 93 5.80 9.38 -5.32
CA SER A 93 7.23 9.39 -5.59
C SER A 93 7.73 8.01 -6.02
N SER A 94 8.81 8.00 -6.79
CA SER A 94 9.65 6.82 -6.95
C SER A 94 10.41 6.48 -5.67
N CYS A 95 10.47 7.39 -4.69
CA CYS A 95 11.19 7.23 -3.43
C CYS A 95 10.58 6.17 -2.51
N GLY A 96 9.43 5.59 -2.85
CA GLY A 96 8.91 4.40 -2.18
C GLY A 96 9.45 3.09 -2.75
N LEU A 97 10.10 3.12 -3.91
CA LEU A 97 10.51 1.92 -4.63
C LEU A 97 11.71 1.27 -3.97
N ALA A 98 11.59 0.00 -3.64
CA ALA A 98 12.76 -0.81 -3.31
C ALA A 98 12.79 -2.03 -4.20
N PHE A 99 13.90 -2.24 -4.91
CA PHE A 99 14.14 -3.57 -5.46
C PHE A 99 14.53 -4.46 -4.29
N ALA A 100 13.85 -5.58 -4.15
CA ALA A 100 14.08 -6.50 -3.06
C ALA A 100 14.23 -7.93 -3.58
N VAL A 101 14.99 -8.72 -2.86
CA VAL A 101 15.22 -10.13 -3.17
C VAL A 101 14.19 -10.96 -2.42
N PHE A 102 13.48 -11.83 -3.14
CA PHE A 102 12.67 -12.88 -2.52
C PHE A 102 13.54 -14.10 -2.21
N GLY A 103 13.48 -14.57 -0.97
CA GLY A 103 14.08 -15.82 -0.54
C GLY A 103 13.24 -17.04 -0.94
N LYS A 104 13.75 -18.23 -0.59
CA LYS A 104 13.11 -19.53 -0.89
C LYS A 104 11.68 -19.67 -0.36
N GLU A 105 11.32 -18.90 0.67
CA GLU A 105 10.00 -18.93 1.31
C GLU A 105 9.07 -17.79 0.86
N ASN A 106 9.36 -17.15 -0.28
CA ASN A 106 8.65 -15.95 -0.76
C ASN A 106 8.63 -14.79 0.26
N THR A 107 9.65 -14.74 1.13
CA THR A 107 9.90 -13.64 2.06
C THR A 107 10.93 -12.69 1.49
N LEU A 108 10.80 -11.39 1.79
CA LEU A 108 11.81 -10.41 1.42
C LEU A 108 13.05 -10.63 2.30
N THR A 109 14.20 -10.93 1.68
CA THR A 109 15.47 -11.19 2.40
C THR A 109 16.40 -9.98 2.44
N GLY A 110 16.02 -8.88 1.78
CA GLY A 110 16.79 -7.64 1.76
C GLY A 110 16.65 -6.88 0.44
N SER A 111 17.38 -5.77 0.36
CA SER A 111 17.46 -4.95 -0.84
C SER A 111 18.23 -5.65 -1.95
N TRP A 112 17.84 -5.41 -3.20
CA TRP A 112 18.61 -5.78 -4.38
C TRP A 112 19.95 -5.04 -4.34
N ALA A 113 21.05 -5.80 -4.38
CA ALA A 113 22.38 -5.28 -4.12
C ALA A 113 22.88 -4.32 -5.21
N ASP A 114 22.49 -4.55 -6.46
CA ASP A 114 23.09 -3.85 -7.61
C ASP A 114 22.46 -2.48 -7.89
N TYR A 115 21.23 -2.26 -7.45
CA TYR A 115 20.50 -1.05 -7.79
C TYR A 115 19.36 -0.78 -6.80
N GLN A 116 19.29 0.47 -6.35
CA GLN A 116 18.10 1.08 -5.77
C GLN A 116 17.84 2.40 -6.50
N PRO A 117 16.58 2.78 -6.77
CA PRO A 117 16.28 4.10 -7.30
C PRO A 117 16.77 5.17 -6.34
N THR A 118 17.46 6.18 -6.85
CA THR A 118 17.75 7.39 -6.08
C THR A 118 16.45 8.11 -5.78
N CYS A 119 16.28 8.43 -4.50
CA CYS A 119 15.16 9.19 -3.96
C CYS A 119 15.46 10.69 -3.88
#